data_AF-A0A2V9SJW5-F1
#
_entry.id   AF-A0A2V9SJW5-F1
#
_cell.length_a   1.000
_cell.length_b   1.000
_cell.length_c   1.000
_cell.angle_alpha   90.00
_cell.angle_beta   90.00
_cell.angle_gamma   90.00
#
_symmetry.space_group_name_H-M   'P 1'
#
loop_
_entity.id
_entity.type
_entity.pdbx_description
1 polymer ?
#
loop_
_entity_poly.entity_id
_entity_poly.type
_entity_poly.pdbx_seq_one_letter_code
_entity_poly.pdbx_strand_id
1 'polypeptide(L)' 'MDQAAILKRITELRDEIELVVRENLAYDAYYTHTVKEKNLNVARMLRLQEIKRELDDMKTGKFQEANKSRNM' A
#
# COMPACT_ATOMS: atom_id res chain seq x y z
N MET A 1 10.53 -16.74 -10.88
CA MET A 1 9.93 -15.42 -10.62
C MET A 1 9.78 -14.71 -11.95
N ASP A 2 8.58 -14.25 -12.30
CA ASP A 2 8.40 -13.38 -13.46
C ASP A 2 8.86 -11.96 -13.07
N GLN A 3 10.10 -11.63 -13.47
CA GLN A 3 10.73 -10.35 -13.16
C GLN A 3 9.93 -9.16 -13.71
N ALA A 4 9.27 -9.32 -14.86
CA ALA A 4 8.45 -8.26 -15.46
C ALA A 4 7.21 -7.98 -14.61
N ALA A 5 6.54 -9.04 -14.11
CA ALA A 5 5.40 -8.89 -13.21
C ALA A 5 5.77 -8.22 -11.87
N ILE A 6 6.94 -8.56 -11.30
CA ILE A 6 7.42 -7.92 -10.07
C ILE A 6 7.74 -6.44 -10.30
N LEU A 7 8.45 -6.11 -11.38
CA LEU A 7 8.78 -4.71 -11.70
C LEU A 7 7.53 -3.88 -11.97
N LYS A 8 6.54 -4.44 -12.67
CA LYS A 8 5.22 -3.81 -12.85
C LYS A 8 4.56 -3.53 -11.51
N ARG A 9 4.49 -4.54 -10.63
CA ARG A 9 3.85 -4.38 -9.32
C ARG A 9 4.58 -3.38 -8.43
N ILE A 10 5.90 -3.35 -8.42
CA ILE A 10 6.70 -2.34 -7.69
C ILE A 10 6.37 -0.93 -8.20
N THR A 11 6.21 -0.75 -9.51
CA THR A 11 5.85 0.55 -10.10
C THR A 11 4.45 0.99 -9.64
N GLU A 12 3.47 0.09 -9.69
CA GLU A 12 2.11 0.36 -9.19
C GLU A 12 2.11 0.69 -7.70
N LEU A 13 2.87 -0.04 -6.89
CA LEU A 13 3.00 0.20 -5.45
C LEU A 13 3.64 1.56 -5.15
N ARG A 14 4.62 1.99 -5.95
CA ARG A 14 5.23 3.32 -5.81
C ARG A 14 4.20 4.43 -6.04
N ASP A 15 3.44 4.33 -7.12
CA ASP A 15 2.44 5.32 -7.48
C ASP A 15 1.30 5.35 -6.44
N GLU A 16 0.94 4.18 -5.88
CA GLU A 16 -0.02 4.06 -4.77
C GLU A 16 0.51 4.70 -3.47
N ILE A 17 1.78 4.46 -3.09
CA ILE A 17 2.40 5.10 -1.93
C ILE A 17 2.37 6.63 -2.08
N GLU A 18 2.73 7.15 -3.26
CA GLU A 18 2.74 8.59 -3.52
C GLU A 18 1.36 9.21 -3.31
N LEU A 19 0.31 8.56 -3.84
CA LEU A 19 -1.06 8.99 -3.66
C LEU A 19 -1.44 8.99 -2.16
N VAL A 20 -1.22 7.87 -1.47
CA VAL A 20 -1.62 7.71 -0.07
C VAL A 20 -0.90 8.72 0.84
N VAL A 21 0.40 8.94 0.64
CA VAL A 21 1.17 9.92 1.42
C VAL A 21 0.65 11.33 1.17
N ARG A 22 0.41 11.72 -0.09
CA ARG A 22 -0.15 13.04 -0.42
C ARG A 22 -1.51 13.27 0.21
N GLU A 23 -2.39 12.28 0.20
CA GLU A 23 -3.70 12.38 0.83
C GLU A 23 -3.63 12.44 2.37
N ASN A 24 -2.66 11.76 2.99
CA ASN A 24 -2.42 11.86 4.42
C ASN A 24 -1.82 13.21 4.82
N LEU A 25 -0.89 13.76 4.03
CA LEU A 25 -0.39 15.12 4.25
C LEU A 25 -1.50 16.17 4.12
N ALA A 26 -2.40 15.98 3.15
CA ALA A 26 -3.57 16.85 3.00
C ALA A 26 -4.52 16.72 4.19
N TYR A 27 -4.68 15.51 4.76
CA TYR A 27 -5.42 15.31 6.00
C TYR A 27 -4.73 16.06 7.16
N ASP A 28 -3.44 15.84 7.40
CA ASP A 28 -2.72 16.48 8.51
C ASP A 28 -2.69 18.02 8.46
N ALA A 29 -2.92 18.62 7.28
CA ALA A 29 -2.98 20.06 7.11
C ALA A 29 -4.22 20.73 7.72
N TYR A 30 -5.29 19.98 8.06
CA TYR A 30 -6.50 20.54 8.66
C TYR A 30 -6.58 20.26 10.16
N TYR A 31 -7.07 21.25 10.93
CA TYR A 31 -7.19 21.14 12.39
C TYR A 31 -8.39 20.28 12.86
N THR A 32 -9.40 20.10 12.02
CA THR A 32 -10.64 19.40 12.37
C THR A 32 -11.04 18.44 11.25
N HIS A 33 -11.43 17.23 11.64
CA HIS A 33 -11.83 16.16 10.72
C HIS A 33 -13.17 15.56 11.09
N THR A 34 -13.97 15.29 10.08
CA THR A 34 -15.15 14.43 10.19
C THR A 34 -14.74 13.00 10.57
N VAL A 35 -15.68 12.24 11.14
CA VAL A 35 -15.46 10.80 11.44
C VAL A 35 -15.10 10.01 10.18
N LYS A 36 -15.69 10.38 9.04
CA LYS A 36 -15.38 9.76 7.74
C LYS A 36 -13.92 9.96 7.35
N GLU A 37 -13.40 11.19 7.47
CA GLU A 37 -12.01 11.49 7.15
C GLU A 37 -11.03 10.77 8.08
N LYS A 38 -11.37 10.65 9.38
CA LYS A 38 -10.59 9.85 10.34
C LYS A 38 -10.52 8.39 9.93
N ASN A 39 -11.65 7.78 9.56
CA ASN A 39 -11.68 6.39 9.09
C ASN A 39 -10.87 6.19 7.80
N LEU A 40 -10.92 7.16 6.88
CA LEU A 40 -10.10 7.13 5.66
C LEU A 40 -8.60 7.22 5.96
N ASN A 41 -8.18 8.09 6.88
CA ASN A 41 -6.78 8.17 7.31
C ASN A 41 -6.31 6.86 7.93
N VAL A 42 -7.11 6.22 8.79
CA VAL A 42 -6.80 4.89 9.35
C VAL A 42 -6.64 3.84 8.25
N ALA A 43 -7.59 3.79 7.29
CA ALA A 43 -7.52 2.85 6.18
C ALA A 43 -6.27 3.06 5.30
N ARG A 44 -5.88 4.32 5.05
CA ARG A 44 -4.64 4.67 4.35
C ARG A 44 -3.39 4.19 5.09
N MET A 45 -3.35 4.37 6.41
CA MET A 45 -2.23 3.89 7.24
C MET A 45 -2.13 2.36 7.23
N LEU A 46 -3.26 1.65 7.31
CA LEU A 46 -3.30 0.19 7.16
C LEU A 46 -2.79 -0.22 5.77
N ARG A 47 -3.19 0.48 4.71
CA ARG A 47 -2.73 0.18 3.36
C ARG A 47 -1.21 0.31 3.22
N LEU A 48 -0.59 1.35 3.80
CA LEU A 48 0.88 1.48 3.80
C LEU A 48 1.56 0.30 4.51
N GLN A 49 0.98 -0.22 5.60
CA GLN A 49 1.51 -1.41 6.28
C GLN A 49 1.40 -2.66 5.41
N GLU A 50 0.31 -2.81 4.66
CA GLU A 50 0.15 -3.91 3.71
C GLU A 50 1.14 -3.84 2.56
N ILE A 51 1.36 -2.63 2.00
CA ILE A 51 2.34 -2.41 0.95
C ILE A 51 3.75 -2.76 1.45
N LYS A 52 4.10 -2.33 2.67
CA LYS A 52 5.38 -2.70 3.30
C LYS A 52 5.56 -4.22 3.36
N ARG A 53 4.55 -4.93 3.86
CA ARG A 53 4.57 -6.41 3.93
C ARG A 53 4.72 -7.03 2.53
N GLU A 54 4.01 -6.50 1.53
CA GLU A 54 4.12 -6.99 0.15
C GLU A 54 5.54 -6.81 -0.42
N LEU A 55 6.19 -5.66 -0.15
CA LEU A 55 7.57 -5.41 -0.54
C LEU A 55 8.57 -6.31 0.21
N ASP A 56 8.35 -6.56 1.51
CA ASP A 56 9.16 -7.49 2.31
C ASP A 56 9.03 -8.94 1.80
N ASP A 57 7.83 -9.36 1.39
CA ASP A 57 7.57 -10.66 0.77
C ASP A 57 8.24 -10.79 -0.60
N MET A 58 8.27 -9.71 -1.40
CA MET A 58 9.02 -9.66 -2.66
C MET A 58 10.53 -9.79 -2.43
N LYS A 59 11.08 -9.07 -1.45
CA LYS A 59 12.50 -9.10 -1.11
C LYS A 59 12.96 -10.49 -0.66
N THR A 60 12.11 -11.21 0.07
CA THR A 60 12.41 -12.55 0.59
C THR A 60 12.05 -13.68 -0.39
N GLY A 61 11.55 -13.35 -1.59
CA GLY A 61 11.15 -14.32 -2.61
C GLY A 61 9.82 -15.05 -2.35
N LYS A 62 9.09 -14.67 -1.28
CA LYS A 62 7.80 -15.25 -0.87
C LYS A 62 6.60 -14.72 -1.66
N PHE A 63 6.80 -13.74 -2.53
CA PHE A 63 5.73 -13.10 -3.32
C PHE A 63 4.84 -14.09 -4.09
N GLN A 64 5.37 -15.22 -4.57
CA GLN A 64 4.57 -16.21 -5.28
C GLN A 64 3.61 -17.01 -4.38
N GLU A 65 3.90 -17.15 -3.09
CA GLU A 65 3.03 -17.81 -2.11
C GLU A 65 1.86 -16.89 -1.73
N ALA A 66 2.16 -15.62 -1.45
CA ALA A 66 1.17 -14.60 -1.11
C ALA A 66 0.13 -14.36 -2.23
N ASN A 67 0.54 -14.43 -3.51
CA ASN A 67 -0.36 -14.28 -4.66
C ASN A 67 -1.20 -15.54 -4.95
N LYS A 68 -0.76 -16.74 -4.54
CA LYS A 68 -1.57 -17.96 -4.66
C LYS A 68 -2.69 -17.98 -3.63
N SER A 69 -2.43 -17.53 -2.40
CA SER A 69 -3.43 -17.48 -1.33
C SER A 69 -4.50 -16.40 -1.50
N ARG A 70 -4.26 -15.38 -2.35
CA ARG A 70 -5.24 -14.30 -2.63
C ARG A 70 -6.24 -14.63 -3.74
N ASN A 71 -5.99 -15.69 -4.52
CA ASN A 71 -6.83 -16.13 -5.64
C ASN A 71 -7.57 -17.47 -5.35
N MET A 72 -7.59 -17.90 -4.08
CA MET A 72 -8.42 -18.98 -3.55
C MET A 72 -9.51 -18.39 -2.65
#